data_AF-A0A0R2NL97-F1
#
_entry.id   AF-A0A0R2NL97-F1
#
_cell.length_a   1.000
_cell.length_b   1.000
_cell.length_c   1.000
_cell.angle_alpha   90.00
_cell.angle_beta   90.00
_cell.angle_gamma   90.00
#
_symmetry.space_group_name_H-M   'P 1'
#
loop_
_entity.id
_entity.type
_entity.pdbx_description
1 polymer ?
#
loop_
_entity_poly.entity_id
_entity_poly.type
_entity_poly.pdbx_seq_one_letter_code
_entity_poly.pdbx_strand_id
1 'polypeptide(L)'
;MLADNCQGGFLAASHLIELGHRSIAFISGPLSSTPGRERAIGFNKALAERGIVQNSQYFRESDFTSLGGYQAMSGLLSLKVRPTAVFIANNLMTIGALKALKEHRISVPEDMAVIGFDDHEISDLIDPPLTVISRDAHLQGALAMATLLERIRGINQFPPKQIKVDVNLVVRKSCGSTCHHRSNEEAKFEDTLSALTLT
;
A
#
# COMPACT_ATOMS: atom_id res chain seq x y z
N MET A 1 9.98 6.42 13.82
CA MET A 1 9.06 6.82 12.74
C MET A 1 8.43 5.57 12.16
N LEU A 2 7.12 5.56 11.94
CA LEU A 2 6.42 4.46 11.27
C LEU A 2 5.50 5.05 10.20
N ALA A 3 5.32 4.36 9.08
CA ALA A 3 4.23 4.70 8.17
C ALA A 3 2.88 4.44 8.87
N ASP A 4 1.83 5.19 8.56
CA ASP A 4 0.48 4.81 8.98
C ASP A 4 -0.03 3.61 8.16
N ASN A 5 0.42 2.42 8.56
CA ASN A 5 0.13 1.16 7.90
C ASN A 5 -1.37 0.82 7.93
N CYS A 6 -2.07 1.20 9.00
CA CYS A 6 -3.51 1.00 9.13
C CYS A 6 -4.24 1.87 8.11
N GLN A 7 -3.88 3.15 8.03
CA GLN A 7 -4.42 4.03 7.00
C GLN A 7 -4.11 3.51 5.59
N GLY A 8 -2.90 3.00 5.35
CA GLY A 8 -2.51 2.46 4.06
C GLY A 8 -3.33 1.24 3.62
N GLY A 9 -3.56 0.28 4.51
CA GLY A 9 -4.44 -0.86 4.24
C GLY A 9 -5.89 -0.42 3.99
N PHE A 10 -6.37 0.56 4.75
CA PHE A 10 -7.70 1.13 4.60
C PHE A 10 -7.89 1.82 3.24
N LEU A 11 -6.93 2.66 2.82
CA LEU A 11 -6.97 3.36 1.54
C LEU A 11 -6.97 2.39 0.36
N ALA A 12 -6.12 1.35 0.38
CA ALA A 12 -6.04 0.37 -0.69
C ALA A 12 -7.36 -0.39 -0.87
N ALA A 13 -7.94 -0.89 0.22
CA ALA A 13 -9.23 -1.57 0.19
C ALA A 13 -10.36 -0.63 -0.25
N SER A 14 -10.44 0.56 0.35
CA SER A 14 -11.48 1.55 0.03
C SER A 14 -11.49 1.90 -1.46
N HIS A 15 -10.32 2.11 -2.04
CA HIS A 15 -10.20 2.42 -3.46
C HIS A 15 -10.72 1.29 -4.36
N LEU A 16 -10.34 0.03 -4.08
CA LEU A 16 -10.84 -1.12 -4.84
C LEU A 16 -12.37 -1.27 -4.70
N ILE A 17 -12.93 -0.98 -3.52
CA ILE A 17 -14.37 -1.02 -3.31
C ILE A 17 -15.09 0.08 -4.10
N GLU A 18 -14.52 1.28 -4.15
CA GLU A 18 -15.00 2.43 -4.92
C GLU A 18 -14.99 2.16 -6.43
N LEU A 19 -14.00 1.40 -6.92
CA LEU A 19 -13.96 0.91 -8.30
C LEU A 19 -14.96 -0.23 -8.57
N GLY A 20 -15.72 -0.66 -7.56
CA GLY A 20 -16.80 -1.65 -7.70
C GLY A 20 -16.41 -3.07 -7.32
N HIS A 21 -15.15 -3.33 -6.94
CA HIS A 21 -14.75 -4.67 -6.52
C HIS A 21 -15.42 -5.06 -5.19
N ARG A 22 -15.77 -6.34 -5.08
CA ARG A 22 -16.34 -6.95 -3.86
C ARG A 22 -15.55 -8.19 -3.44
N SER A 23 -15.02 -8.92 -4.41
CA SER A 23 -14.11 -10.05 -4.21
C SER A 23 -12.67 -9.57 -4.23
N ILE A 24 -12.19 -9.07 -3.09
CA ILE A 24 -10.86 -8.46 -2.95
C ILE A 24 -9.98 -9.36 -2.09
N ALA A 25 -8.81 -9.73 -2.61
CA ALA A 25 -7.79 -10.45 -1.88
C ALA A 25 -6.76 -9.53 -1.24
N PHE A 26 -6.14 -10.04 -0.18
CA PHE A 26 -5.03 -9.40 0.49
C PHE A 26 -3.88 -10.39 0.66
N ILE A 27 -2.75 -10.07 0.03
CA ILE A 27 -1.47 -10.74 0.29
C ILE A 27 -0.73 -9.91 1.33
N SER A 28 -0.88 -10.33 2.58
CA SER A 28 -0.24 -9.73 3.74
C SER A 28 1.23 -10.16 3.87
N GLY A 29 2.03 -9.38 4.58
CA GLY A 29 3.25 -9.89 5.20
C GLY A 29 2.96 -10.58 6.55
N PRO A 30 4.00 -10.93 7.33
CA PRO A 30 3.83 -11.62 8.59
C PRO A 30 3.00 -10.79 9.57
N LEU A 31 1.98 -11.38 10.19
CA LEU A 31 1.13 -10.72 11.19
C LEU A 31 1.87 -10.48 12.52
N SER A 32 3.00 -11.14 12.72
CA SER A 32 3.96 -10.82 13.78
C SER A 32 4.62 -9.44 13.58
N SER A 33 4.77 -9.00 12.33
CA SER A 33 5.32 -7.68 12.00
C SER A 33 4.29 -6.57 12.15
N THR A 34 4.73 -5.39 12.59
CA THR A 34 3.86 -4.20 12.66
C THR A 34 3.24 -3.86 11.30
N PRO A 35 3.98 -3.81 10.18
CA PRO A 35 3.38 -3.46 8.88
C PRO A 35 2.33 -4.48 8.42
N GLY A 36 2.61 -5.78 8.53
CA GLY A 36 1.66 -6.83 8.14
C GLY A 36 0.37 -6.75 8.95
N ARG A 37 0.48 -6.68 10.28
CA ARG A 37 -0.67 -6.59 11.19
C ARG A 37 -1.50 -5.34 10.98
N GLU A 38 -0.87 -4.17 10.95
CA GLU A 38 -1.60 -2.90 10.85
C GLU A 38 -2.27 -2.74 9.48
N ARG A 39 -1.61 -3.15 8.37
CA ARG A 39 -2.23 -3.15 7.04
C ARG A 39 -3.44 -4.08 6.98
N ALA A 40 -3.36 -5.26 7.61
CA ALA A 40 -4.50 -6.18 7.71
C ALA A 40 -5.68 -5.56 8.46
N ILE A 41 -5.42 -4.88 9.58
CA ILE A 41 -6.46 -4.18 10.36
C ILE A 41 -7.14 -3.12 9.50
N GLY A 42 -6.37 -2.27 8.82
CA GLY A 42 -6.90 -1.22 7.95
C GLY A 42 -7.72 -1.77 6.79
N PHE A 43 -7.21 -2.79 6.10
CA PHE A 43 -7.89 -3.46 5.01
C PHE A 43 -9.23 -4.04 5.45
N ASN A 44 -9.25 -4.77 6.57
CA ASN A 44 -10.47 -5.37 7.11
C ASN A 44 -11.48 -4.33 7.60
N LYS A 45 -11.00 -3.22 8.17
CA LYS A 45 -11.86 -2.10 8.57
C LYS A 45 -12.61 -1.50 7.36
N ALA A 46 -11.92 -1.26 6.25
CA ALA A 46 -12.54 -0.74 5.03
C ALA A 46 -13.60 -1.70 4.43
N LEU A 47 -13.34 -3.02 4.45
CA LEU A 47 -14.32 -4.01 4.03
C LEU A 47 -15.57 -3.99 4.94
N ALA A 48 -15.36 -3.95 6.26
CA ALA A 48 -16.44 -3.95 7.24
C ALA A 48 -17.34 -2.71 7.11
N GLU A 49 -16.77 -1.52 6.89
CA GLU A 49 -17.52 -0.27 6.68
C GLU A 49 -18.43 -0.30 5.44
N ARG A 50 -18.13 -1.20 4.50
CA ARG A 50 -18.92 -1.40 3.28
C ARG A 50 -19.75 -2.69 3.30
N GLY A 51 -19.82 -3.35 4.45
CA GLY A 51 -20.59 -4.59 4.64
C GLY A 51 -20.03 -5.79 3.86
N ILE A 52 -18.76 -5.75 3.45
CA ILE A 52 -18.13 -6.85 2.71
C ILE A 52 -17.51 -7.81 3.72
N VAL A 53 -17.99 -9.05 3.74
CA VAL A 53 -17.40 -10.11 4.56
C VAL A 53 -16.13 -10.60 3.89
N GLN A 54 -15.01 -10.53 4.60
CA GLN A 54 -13.75 -11.06 4.10
C GLN A 54 -13.81 -12.57 3.94
N ASN A 55 -13.59 -13.06 2.71
CA ASN A 55 -13.39 -14.48 2.46
C ASN A 55 -12.01 -14.90 3.00
N SER A 56 -11.97 -15.89 3.89
CA SER A 56 -10.72 -16.38 4.47
C SER A 56 -9.77 -16.96 3.43
N GLN A 57 -10.27 -17.45 2.29
CA GLN A 57 -9.44 -17.93 1.18
C GLN A 57 -8.73 -16.78 0.43
N TYR A 58 -9.22 -15.55 0.57
CA TYR A 58 -8.69 -14.35 -0.08
C TYR A 58 -7.64 -13.63 0.77
N PHE A 59 -7.41 -14.09 2.01
CA PHE A 59 -6.31 -13.63 2.84
C PHE A 59 -5.14 -14.61 2.75
N ARG A 60 -3.96 -14.11 2.35
CA ARG A 60 -2.71 -14.88 2.31
C ARG A 60 -1.66 -14.17 3.12
N GLU A 61 -1.23 -14.77 4.23
CA GLU A 61 -0.02 -14.33 4.94
C GLU A 61 1.22 -14.83 4.18
N SER A 62 2.20 -13.95 4.02
CA SER A 62 3.45 -14.19 3.30
C SER A 62 4.61 -13.54 4.05
N ASP A 63 5.82 -13.60 3.49
CA ASP A 63 7.09 -13.36 4.20
C ASP A 63 7.84 -12.09 3.73
N PHE A 64 7.16 -11.22 2.98
CA PHE A 64 7.74 -10.03 2.34
C PHE A 64 8.76 -10.32 1.23
N THR A 65 8.91 -11.56 0.78
CA THR A 65 9.81 -11.92 -0.32
C THR A 65 9.08 -12.02 -1.66
N SER A 66 9.82 -11.91 -2.77
CA SER A 66 9.25 -12.12 -4.11
C SER A 66 8.74 -13.55 -4.30
N LEU A 67 9.42 -14.56 -3.74
CA LEU A 67 8.95 -15.95 -3.81
C LEU A 67 7.64 -16.13 -3.03
N GLY A 68 7.55 -15.56 -1.83
CA GLY A 68 6.34 -15.59 -1.02
C GLY A 68 5.15 -14.93 -1.73
N GLY A 69 5.36 -13.78 -2.37
CA GLY A 69 4.33 -13.11 -3.17
C GLY A 69 3.86 -13.95 -4.37
N TYR A 70 4.80 -14.59 -5.07
CA TYR A 70 4.49 -15.50 -6.19
C TYR A 70 3.64 -16.70 -5.73
N GLN A 71 4.03 -17.34 -4.63
CA GLN A 71 3.32 -18.50 -4.08
C GLN A 71 1.92 -18.12 -3.59
N ALA A 72 1.80 -17.00 -2.88
CA ALA A 72 0.53 -16.47 -2.40
C ALA A 72 -0.43 -16.17 -3.56
N MET A 73 0.06 -15.51 -4.61
CA MET A 73 -0.74 -15.22 -5.80
C MET A 73 -1.15 -16.48 -6.54
N SER A 74 -0.23 -17.42 -6.75
CA SER A 74 -0.54 -18.72 -7.38
C SER A 74 -1.61 -19.49 -6.60
N GLY A 75 -1.57 -19.43 -5.26
CA GLY A 75 -2.60 -20.00 -4.38
C GLY A 75 -3.94 -19.26 -4.40
N LEU A 76 -4.02 -18.02 -4.86
CA LEU A 76 -5.28 -17.32 -5.15
C LEU A 76 -5.82 -17.71 -6.52
N LEU A 77 -4.94 -17.86 -7.52
CA LEU A 77 -5.30 -18.23 -8.89
C LEU A 77 -5.77 -19.69 -9.02
N SER A 78 -5.40 -20.56 -8.08
CA SER A 78 -5.89 -21.94 -8.00
C SER A 78 -7.29 -22.07 -7.38
N LEU A 79 -7.85 -20.99 -6.82
CA LEU A 79 -9.20 -21.02 -6.26
C LEU A 79 -10.25 -21.20 -7.37
N LYS A 80 -11.32 -21.94 -7.05
CA LYS A 80 -12.46 -22.13 -7.96
C LYS A 80 -13.17 -20.80 -8.24
N VAL A 81 -13.31 -19.95 -7.22
CA VAL A 81 -13.86 -18.59 -7.34
C VAL A 81 -12.75 -17.62 -6.98
N ARG A 82 -12.18 -16.99 -8.01
CA ARG A 82 -11.03 -16.09 -7.87
C ARG A 82 -11.48 -14.70 -7.39
N PRO A 83 -10.60 -13.97 -6.66
CA PRO A 83 -10.80 -12.54 -6.44
C PRO A 83 -10.68 -11.79 -7.77
N THR A 84 -11.27 -10.60 -7.85
CA THR A 84 -11.18 -9.69 -9.00
C THR A 84 -10.15 -8.58 -8.78
N ALA A 85 -9.70 -8.42 -7.53
CA ALA A 85 -8.70 -7.45 -7.16
C ALA A 85 -7.83 -7.98 -6.02
N VAL A 86 -6.61 -7.48 -5.93
CA VAL A 86 -5.66 -7.83 -4.88
C VAL A 86 -4.93 -6.58 -4.37
N PHE A 87 -4.85 -6.46 -3.05
CA PHE A 87 -3.89 -5.60 -2.38
C PHE A 87 -2.70 -6.43 -1.91
N ILE A 88 -1.48 -5.93 -2.13
CA ILE A 88 -0.24 -6.64 -1.81
C ILE A 88 0.60 -5.77 -0.89
N ALA A 89 1.00 -6.33 0.25
CA ALA A 89 1.54 -5.53 1.34
C ALA A 89 2.94 -4.96 1.10
N ASN A 90 3.73 -5.34 0.09
CA ASN A 90 5.00 -4.68 -0.23
C ASN A 90 5.44 -4.87 -1.70
N ASN A 91 6.48 -4.15 -2.08
CA ASN A 91 7.05 -4.20 -3.43
C ASN A 91 7.60 -5.55 -3.87
N LEU A 92 8.40 -6.23 -3.04
CA LEU A 92 9.00 -7.51 -3.42
C LEU A 92 7.92 -8.57 -3.69
N MET A 93 6.91 -8.68 -2.81
CA MET A 93 5.78 -9.57 -3.02
C MET A 93 4.96 -9.14 -4.24
N THR A 94 4.82 -7.84 -4.50
CA THR A 94 4.10 -7.35 -5.69
C THR A 94 4.78 -7.82 -6.96
N ILE A 95 6.12 -7.74 -7.06
CA ILE A 95 6.89 -8.27 -8.19
C ILE A 95 6.64 -9.79 -8.35
N GLY A 96 6.67 -10.53 -7.25
CA GLY A 96 6.37 -11.96 -7.24
C GLY A 96 4.96 -12.29 -7.74
N ALA A 97 3.96 -11.56 -7.27
CA ALA A 97 2.58 -11.72 -7.67
C ALA A 97 2.36 -11.37 -9.15
N LEU A 98 2.95 -10.28 -9.63
CA LEU A 98 2.90 -9.91 -11.05
C LEU A 98 3.52 -10.99 -11.94
N LYS A 99 4.62 -11.60 -11.51
CA LYS A 99 5.20 -12.77 -12.20
C LYS A 99 4.20 -13.93 -12.28
N ALA A 100 3.54 -14.27 -11.17
CA ALA A 100 2.53 -15.34 -11.14
C ALA A 100 1.34 -15.04 -12.06
N LEU A 101 0.82 -13.80 -12.05
CA LEU A 101 -0.27 -13.36 -12.92
C LEU A 101 0.13 -13.52 -14.41
N LYS A 102 1.34 -13.07 -14.77
CA LYS A 102 1.86 -13.18 -16.13
C LYS A 102 1.98 -14.64 -16.59
N GLU A 103 2.52 -15.52 -15.76
CA GLU A 103 2.68 -16.95 -16.10
C GLU A 103 1.33 -17.66 -16.25
N HIS A 104 0.32 -17.25 -15.48
CA HIS A 104 -1.05 -17.77 -15.59
C HIS A 104 -1.89 -17.05 -16.66
N ARG A 105 -1.28 -16.12 -17.42
CA ARG A 105 -1.94 -15.32 -18.47
C ARG A 105 -3.18 -14.56 -17.95
N ILE A 106 -3.07 -14.01 -16.74
CA ILE A 106 -4.08 -13.14 -16.13
C ILE A 106 -3.73 -11.70 -16.48
N SER A 107 -4.67 -11.00 -17.12
CA SER A 107 -4.51 -9.62 -17.54
C SER A 107 -4.68 -8.67 -16.37
N VAL A 108 -3.81 -7.68 -16.26
CA VAL A 108 -3.91 -6.60 -15.27
C VAL A 108 -4.17 -5.32 -16.07
N PRO A 109 -5.20 -4.52 -15.75
CA PRO A 109 -6.18 -4.70 -14.67
C PRO A 109 -7.40 -5.57 -15.01
N GLU A 110 -7.58 -6.03 -16.25
CA GLU A 110 -8.87 -6.52 -16.77
C GLU A 110 -9.40 -7.76 -16.05
N ASP A 111 -8.53 -8.72 -15.76
CA ASP A 111 -8.90 -9.96 -15.05
C ASP A 111 -8.62 -9.83 -13.54
N MET A 112 -7.62 -9.04 -13.15
CA MET A 112 -7.21 -8.80 -11.77
C MET A 112 -6.66 -7.39 -11.59
N ALA A 113 -7.38 -6.55 -10.84
CA ALA A 113 -6.86 -5.27 -10.39
C ALA A 113 -5.79 -5.47 -9.29
N VAL A 114 -4.69 -4.72 -9.36
CA VAL A 114 -3.55 -4.83 -8.43
C VAL A 114 -3.23 -3.48 -7.80
N ILE A 115 -3.12 -3.46 -6.47
CA ILE A 115 -2.53 -2.36 -5.70
C ILE A 115 -1.35 -2.90 -4.88
N GLY A 116 -0.18 -2.26 -5.02
CA GLY A 116 1.01 -2.52 -4.21
C GLY A 116 1.17 -1.56 -3.02
N PHE A 117 2.31 -1.65 -2.34
CA PHE A 117 2.67 -0.78 -1.22
C PHE A 117 4.16 -0.44 -1.27
N ASP A 118 4.48 0.82 -1.03
CA ASP A 118 5.74 1.54 -1.26
C ASP A 118 5.91 1.95 -2.73
N ASP A 119 5.97 3.25 -3.03
CA ASP A 119 6.24 3.69 -4.40
C ASP A 119 7.75 3.67 -4.68
N HIS A 120 8.13 3.07 -5.80
CA HIS A 120 9.51 2.99 -6.27
C HIS A 120 9.55 3.40 -7.74
N GLU A 121 10.70 3.85 -8.24
CA GLU A 121 10.87 4.22 -9.66
C GLU A 121 10.44 3.13 -10.65
N ILE A 122 10.46 1.87 -10.21
CA ILE A 122 10.06 0.71 -11.04
C ILE A 122 8.53 0.65 -11.20
N SER A 123 7.74 1.25 -10.31
CA SER A 123 6.26 1.28 -10.39
C SER A 123 5.76 1.83 -11.73
N ASP A 124 6.44 2.85 -12.27
CA ASP A 124 6.10 3.48 -13.55
C ASP A 124 6.59 2.68 -14.77
N LEU A 125 7.58 1.81 -14.57
CA LEU A 125 8.18 0.97 -15.63
C LEU A 125 7.48 -0.39 -15.78
N ILE A 126 6.69 -0.80 -14.80
CA ILE A 126 5.83 -1.99 -14.90
C ILE A 126 4.71 -1.70 -15.90
N ASP A 127 4.36 -2.70 -16.72
CA ASP A 127 3.24 -2.61 -17.66
C ASP A 127 2.10 -3.56 -17.23
N PRO A 128 0.92 -3.03 -16.86
CA PRO A 128 0.59 -1.60 -16.74
C PRO A 128 1.23 -0.93 -15.51
N PRO A 129 1.44 0.41 -15.53
CA PRO A 129 1.99 1.15 -14.39
C PRO A 129 1.23 0.91 -13.09
N LEU A 130 1.99 0.65 -12.02
CA LEU A 130 1.49 0.09 -10.77
C LEU A 130 0.89 1.14 -9.83
N THR A 131 -0.38 0.96 -9.48
CA THR A 131 -1.06 1.70 -8.41
C THR A 131 -0.52 1.23 -7.07
N VAL A 132 -0.16 2.17 -6.18
CA VAL A 132 0.47 1.84 -4.90
C VAL A 132 0.01 2.76 -3.78
N ILE A 133 0.13 2.27 -2.54
CA ILE A 133 0.19 3.14 -1.37
C ILE A 133 1.62 3.63 -1.20
N SER A 134 1.84 4.91 -1.40
CA SER A 134 3.14 5.56 -1.24
C SER A 134 3.31 6.09 0.19
N ARG A 135 4.53 5.96 0.70
CA ARG A 135 5.00 6.62 1.91
C ARG A 135 6.19 7.50 1.53
N ASP A 136 6.31 8.64 2.17
CA ASP A 136 7.50 9.47 2.00
C ASP A 136 8.67 8.87 2.80
N ALA A 137 9.42 7.97 2.14
CA ALA A 137 10.57 7.31 2.73
C ALA A 137 11.71 8.29 3.06
N HIS A 138 11.84 9.36 2.27
CA HIS A 138 12.86 10.38 2.49
C HIS A 138 12.55 11.20 3.75
N LEU A 139 11.31 11.69 3.88
CA LEU A 139 10.83 12.37 5.09
C LEU A 139 10.94 11.47 6.32
N GLN A 140 10.57 10.19 6.20
CA GLN A 140 10.74 9.21 7.29
C GLN A 140 12.19 9.10 7.75
N GLY A 141 13.14 9.02 6.81
CA GLY A 141 14.57 8.98 7.10
C GLY A 141 15.08 10.28 7.74
N ALA A 142 14.70 11.42 7.18
CA ALA A 142 15.08 12.75 7.68
C ALA A 142 14.59 12.97 9.11
N LEU A 143 13.31 12.67 9.39
CA LEU A 143 12.74 12.77 10.73
C LEU A 143 13.39 11.80 11.72
N ALA A 144 13.73 10.59 11.28
CA ALA A 144 14.43 9.61 12.12
C ALA A 144 15.82 10.11 12.52
N MET A 145 16.60 10.65 11.56
CA MET A 145 17.93 11.20 11.82
C MET A 145 17.85 12.45 12.71
N ALA A 146 16.92 13.37 12.43
CA ALA A 146 16.70 14.56 13.25
C ALA A 146 16.40 14.19 14.71
N THR A 147 15.48 13.24 14.93
CA THR A 147 15.13 12.74 16.27
C THR A 147 16.33 12.10 16.97
N LEU A 148 17.16 11.35 16.25
CA LEU A 148 18.37 10.74 16.80
C LEU A 148 19.40 11.80 17.23
N LEU A 149 19.63 12.81 16.39
CA LEU A 149 20.57 13.91 16.68
C LEU A 149 20.14 14.72 17.91
N GLU A 150 18.86 15.02 18.05
CA GLU A 150 18.31 15.71 19.24
C GLU A 150 18.57 14.91 20.53
N ARG A 151 18.45 13.58 20.46
CA ARG A 151 18.70 12.70 21.61
C ARG A 151 20.19 12.58 21.94
N ILE A 152 21.06 12.45 20.93
CA ILE A 152 22.52 12.40 21.13
C ILE A 152 23.04 13.70 21.76
N ARG A 153 22.50 14.86 21.36
CA ARG A 153 22.90 16.17 21.87
C ARG A 153 22.38 16.47 23.29
N GLY A 154 21.60 15.57 23.89
CA GLY A 154 20.98 15.79 25.20
C GLY A 154 19.89 16.87 25.21
N ILE A 155 19.49 17.37 24.03
CA ILE A 155 18.45 18.39 23.87
C ILE A 155 17.06 17.78 24.16
N ASN A 156 16.88 16.47 23.89
CA ASN A 156 15.65 15.73 24.15
C ASN A 156 15.88 14.47 25.02
N GLN A 157 15.60 14.58 26.33
CA GLN A 157 15.55 13.44 27.26
C GLN A 157 14.14 12.81 27.39
N PHE A 158 13.20 13.18 26.52
CA PHE A 158 11.82 12.69 26.57
C PHE A 158 11.73 11.16 26.40
N PRO A 159 10.62 10.53 26.86
CA PRO A 159 10.35 9.12 26.59
C PRO A 159 10.33 8.80 25.08
N PRO A 160 10.44 7.52 24.68
CA PRO A 160 10.33 7.12 23.28
C PRO A 160 9.08 7.72 22.61
N LYS A 161 9.27 8.43 21.49
CA LYS A 161 8.18 8.98 20.67
C LYS A 161 7.95 8.08 19.46
N GLN A 162 6.70 7.68 19.24
CA GLN A 162 6.27 7.10 17.97
C GLN A 162 5.58 8.20 17.15
N ILE A 163 6.20 8.58 16.04
CA ILE A 163 5.62 9.51 15.08
C ILE A 163 5.20 8.69 13.86
N LYS A 164 3.93 8.84 13.49
CA LYS A 164 3.36 8.25 12.27
C LYS A 164 3.53 9.24 11.12
N VAL A 165 3.96 8.74 9.98
CA VAL A 165 4.05 9.52 8.74
C VAL A 165 2.93 9.08 7.83
N ASP A 166 2.22 10.07 7.27
CA ASP A 166 1.09 9.86 6.39
C ASP A 166 1.47 9.05 5.15
N VAL A 167 0.47 8.36 4.62
CA VAL A 167 0.56 7.58 3.40
C VAL A 167 -0.51 8.04 2.42
N ASN A 168 -0.22 7.98 1.13
CA ASN A 168 -1.12 8.42 0.08
C ASN A 168 -1.28 7.34 -0.97
N LEU A 169 -2.46 7.28 -1.60
CA LEU A 169 -2.69 6.42 -2.76
C LEU A 169 -2.19 7.11 -4.02
N VAL A 170 -1.25 6.48 -4.73
CA VAL A 170 -0.79 6.92 -6.05
C VAL A 170 -1.47 6.04 -7.10
N VAL A 171 -2.49 6.61 -7.74
CA VAL A 171 -3.34 5.92 -8.71
C VAL A 171 -2.66 5.86 -10.07
N ARG A 172 -2.52 4.64 -10.61
CA ARG A 172 -1.99 4.38 -11.96
C ARG A 172 -2.95 3.45 -12.72
N LYS A 173 -2.43 2.61 -13.63
CA LYS A 173 -3.28 1.81 -14.53
C LYS A 173 -3.59 0.41 -14.00
N SER A 174 -2.79 -0.13 -13.08
CA SER A 174 -2.92 -1.53 -12.62
C SER A 174 -4.20 -1.88 -11.85
N CYS A 175 -4.99 -0.90 -11.41
CA CYS A 175 -6.24 -1.16 -10.68
C CYS A 175 -7.51 -0.90 -11.51
N GLY A 176 -7.38 -0.51 -12.78
CA GLY A 176 -8.53 -0.28 -13.65
C GLY A 176 -9.19 1.10 -13.48
N SER A 177 -8.66 1.97 -12.62
CA SER A 177 -9.09 3.35 -12.54
C SER A 177 -8.80 4.10 -13.84
N THR A 178 -9.80 4.76 -14.41
CA THR A 178 -9.56 5.79 -15.42
C THR A 178 -8.87 6.96 -14.73
N CYS A 179 -7.61 7.25 -15.08
CA CYS A 179 -6.87 8.37 -14.52
C CYS A 179 -7.59 9.69 -14.88
N HIS A 180 -8.50 10.14 -14.03
CA HIS A 180 -8.94 11.53 -14.05
C HIS A 180 -7.85 12.32 -13.35
N HIS A 181 -6.95 12.89 -14.15
CA HIS A 181 -5.94 13.81 -13.68
C HIS A 181 -6.64 15.00 -13.00
N ARG A 182 -6.83 14.93 -11.68
CA ARG A 182 -7.06 16.10 -10.85
C ARG A 182 -5.70 16.57 -10.40
N SER A 183 -5.16 17.52 -11.15
CA SER A 183 -4.08 18.41 -10.78
C SER A 183 -4.32 18.95 -9.36
N ASN A 184 -3.74 18.31 -8.35
CA ASN A 184 -3.85 18.73 -6.95
C ASN A 184 -2.47 18.94 -6.31
N GLU A 185 -1.39 18.93 -7.13
CA GLU A 185 -0.02 19.21 -6.67
C GLU A 185 0.28 20.71 -6.61
N GLU A 186 -0.37 21.56 -7.42
CA GLU A 186 -0.15 23.02 -7.36
C GLU A 186 -0.74 23.64 -6.07
N ALA A 187 -1.83 23.10 -5.54
CA ALA A 187 -2.48 23.65 -4.34
C ALA A 187 -1.67 23.44 -3.04
N LYS A 188 -0.82 22.40 -2.95
CA LYS A 188 -0.05 22.12 -1.73
C LYS A 188 1.25 22.92 -1.63
N PHE A 189 1.80 23.40 -2.75
CA PHE A 189 3.02 24.19 -2.74
C PHE A 189 2.77 25.65 -2.32
N GLU A 190 1.63 26.23 -2.71
CA GLU A 190 1.23 27.58 -2.28
C GLU A 190 0.83 27.66 -0.80
N ASP A 191 0.15 26.65 -0.26
CA ASP A 191 -0.19 26.61 1.17
C ASP A 191 1.06 26.47 2.07
N THR A 192 2.09 25.78 1.60
CA THR A 192 3.34 25.61 2.35
C THR A 192 4.20 26.89 2.33
N LEU A 193 4.21 27.63 1.22
CA LEU A 193 4.89 28.93 1.13
C LEU A 193 4.16 30.02 1.96
N SER A 194 2.84 29.97 2.01
CA SER A 194 2.02 30.91 2.81
C SER A 194 2.28 30.76 4.32
N ALA A 195 2.55 29.54 4.80
CA ALA A 195 2.89 29.26 6.19
C ALA A 195 4.33 29.66 6.59
N LEU A 196 5.24 29.81 5.63
CA LEU A 196 6.65 30.16 5.85
C LEU A 196 6.96 31.65 5.70
N THR A 197 5.97 32.49 5.32
CA THR A 197 6.17 33.94 5.11
C THR A 197 5.58 34.81 6.24
N LEU A 198 5.14 34.20 7.36
CA LEU A 198 4.52 34.92 8.51
C LEU A 198 5.28 34.73 9.85
N THR A 199 6.59 34.52 9.81
CA THR A 199 7.50 34.67 10.96
C THR A 199 8.70 35.50 10.56
#